data_AF-B8DQL0-F1
#
_entry.id   AF-B8DQL0-F1
#
_cell.length_a   1.000
_cell.length_b   1.000
_cell.length_c   1.000
_cell.angle_alpha   90.00
_cell.angle_beta   90.00
_cell.angle_gamma   90.00
#
_symmetry.space_group_name_H-M   'P 1'
#
loop_
_entity.id
_entity.type
_entity.pdbx_description
1 polymer ?
#
loop_
_entity_poly.entity_id
_entity_poly.type
_entity_poly.pdbx_seq_one_letter_code
_entity_poly.pdbx_strand_id
1 'polypeptide(L)'
;MSGPDAAPPANPPGGSGGDAPRRGGLLQRAARGVAAFLRNALTTQAPSGHPAFPITWVTPHIAAGPAPVTRQHLDALREQGIQAILNLCEELCVLADLEQEQGFDVFYLPIEDEHAPDEAALEQALDWLDEAVYLGRRVYIHCRYGIGRTGTVLNAYLLRRGLGQRRTERLMRRLRSKPANYRQWSALRRYGRRNRALTLREPAPEPARHDDLLPVLAEYEALVARLDATLRAMPGMPGPADVPQCGRDHARCCRVPPVVTLVEAAALARSADTLLTAAQRGAVQEACRAHRMGAAPAPAHDRDTVAGAGALAGGQGGGDAPASRTACPLLARTPQMADAGVVGTAVRPGTADMADRTEKADAPGASGVSGASGTAGGPGTPGMPDEPVGRCMLFARRPLRCRLSDIPSSTGPCGDGPSAGERLWVEMLEQPLEDLSRRTFTALAGCEPSEDPPCFPLPEVLSGRYVQTVFHAIACLLRPTANGNDANGDNGGNGGNGAR
;
A
#
# COMPACT_ATOMS: atom_id res chain seq x y z
N MET A 1 41.15 -55.09 60.94
CA MET A 1 42.05 -55.02 59.78
C MET A 1 42.26 -53.54 59.46
N SER A 2 43.52 -53.17 59.31
CA SER A 2 44.14 -51.85 59.33
C SER A 2 43.53 -50.81 58.36
N GLY A 3 43.50 -49.52 58.78
CA GLY A 3 43.13 -48.34 57.97
C GLY A 3 44.26 -47.86 57.04
N PRO A 4 44.47 -46.56 56.78
CA PRO A 4 43.58 -45.37 56.75
C PRO A 4 43.78 -44.50 55.47
N ASP A 5 43.11 -43.33 55.41
CA ASP A 5 43.44 -42.04 54.74
C ASP A 5 44.00 -41.94 53.30
N ALA A 6 43.42 -41.05 52.48
CA ALA A 6 44.09 -39.85 51.94
C ALA A 6 43.39 -39.21 50.72
N ALA A 7 43.51 -37.88 50.65
CA ALA A 7 43.06 -36.95 49.62
C ALA A 7 43.89 -37.06 48.29
N PRO A 8 43.61 -36.26 47.24
CA PRO A 8 43.69 -36.64 45.83
C PRO A 8 45.07 -36.41 45.17
N PRO A 9 45.35 -37.03 44.00
CA PRO A 9 46.47 -36.63 43.15
C PRO A 9 46.07 -35.63 42.05
N ALA A 10 47.07 -34.83 41.70
CA ALA A 10 47.07 -33.64 40.86
C ALA A 10 46.79 -33.87 39.36
N ASN A 11 46.37 -32.79 38.70
CA ASN A 11 46.34 -32.63 37.25
C ASN A 11 47.75 -32.73 36.63
N PRO A 12 47.93 -33.45 35.50
CA PRO A 12 49.09 -33.25 34.63
C PRO A 12 48.88 -32.07 33.67
N PRO A 13 49.95 -31.38 33.24
CA PRO A 13 49.87 -30.19 32.39
C PRO A 13 49.82 -30.54 30.90
N GLY A 14 49.15 -29.67 30.14
CA GLY A 14 49.54 -29.24 28.80
C GLY A 14 49.71 -30.30 27.70
N GLY A 15 48.68 -30.45 26.86
CA GLY A 15 48.81 -31.07 25.54
C GLY A 15 48.03 -30.26 24.50
N SER A 16 48.71 -29.35 23.82
CA SER A 16 48.20 -28.58 22.68
C SER A 16 47.92 -29.50 21.48
N GLY A 17 46.63 -29.70 21.16
CA GLY A 17 46.19 -30.30 19.90
C GLY A 17 45.17 -29.38 19.25
N GLY A 18 45.55 -28.74 18.15
CA GLY A 18 44.71 -27.80 17.42
C GLY A 18 43.49 -28.49 16.80
N ASP A 19 42.30 -28.10 17.25
CA ASP A 19 41.04 -28.45 16.60
C ASP A 19 40.83 -27.55 15.38
N ALA A 20 41.01 -28.13 14.19
CA ALA A 20 40.55 -27.54 12.94
C ALA A 20 39.01 -27.55 12.90
N PRO A 21 38.33 -26.41 12.68
CA PRO A 21 36.89 -26.37 12.67
C PRO A 21 36.35 -27.06 11.41
N ARG A 22 35.60 -28.15 11.61
CA ARG A 22 34.87 -28.89 10.58
C ARG A 22 33.93 -27.94 9.81
N ARG A 23 34.35 -27.56 8.60
CA ARG A 23 33.54 -26.85 7.59
C ARG A 23 32.40 -27.77 7.12
N GLY A 24 31.25 -27.73 7.80
CA GLY A 24 30.05 -28.47 7.38
C GLY A 24 28.73 -28.00 7.98
N GLY A 25 28.74 -27.04 8.91
CA GLY A 25 27.54 -26.67 9.68
C GLY A 25 26.66 -25.56 9.11
N LEU A 26 27.18 -24.68 8.23
CA LEU A 26 26.45 -23.49 7.78
C LEU A 26 25.32 -23.82 6.79
N LEU A 27 25.58 -24.68 5.81
CA LEU A 27 24.58 -25.09 4.80
C LEU A 27 23.45 -25.92 5.42
N GLN A 28 23.75 -26.73 6.45
CA GLN A 28 22.74 -27.55 7.13
C GLN A 28 21.90 -26.75 8.12
N ARG A 29 22.45 -25.68 8.71
CA ARG A 29 21.69 -24.69 9.51
C ARG A 29 20.81 -23.80 8.62
N ALA A 30 21.30 -23.36 7.46
CA ALA A 30 20.52 -22.63 6.47
C ALA A 30 19.35 -23.47 5.93
N ALA A 31 19.58 -24.74 5.58
CA ALA A 31 18.53 -25.64 5.10
C ALA A 31 17.46 -25.98 6.17
N ARG A 32 17.86 -26.11 7.45
CA ARG A 32 16.90 -26.29 8.57
C ARG A 32 16.12 -25.01 8.89
N GLY A 33 16.76 -23.85 8.76
CA GLY A 33 16.13 -22.52 8.88
C GLY A 33 15.11 -22.26 7.76
N VAL A 34 15.43 -22.63 6.52
CA VAL A 34 14.56 -22.52 5.35
C VAL A 34 13.34 -23.46 5.45
N ALA A 35 13.53 -24.70 5.90
CA ALA A 35 12.41 -25.62 6.13
C ALA A 35 11.52 -25.20 7.33
N ALA A 36 12.06 -24.51 8.33
CA ALA A 36 11.29 -23.89 9.40
C ALA A 36 10.56 -22.61 8.92
N PHE A 37 11.21 -21.79 8.09
CA PHE A 37 10.63 -20.62 7.45
C PHE A 37 9.47 -21.00 6.53
N LEU A 38 9.58 -22.02 5.68
CA LEU A 38 8.46 -22.51 4.87
C LEU A 38 7.33 -23.17 5.68
N ARG A 39 7.61 -23.65 6.91
CA ARG A 39 6.58 -24.10 7.86
C ARG A 39 5.86 -22.94 8.55
N ASN A 40 6.55 -21.81 8.75
CA ASN A 40 6.01 -20.62 9.42
C ASN A 40 5.46 -19.55 8.46
N ALA A 41 5.96 -19.46 7.22
CA ALA A 41 5.49 -18.52 6.20
C ALA A 41 4.15 -18.94 5.58
N LEU A 42 3.78 -20.20 5.79
CA LEU A 42 2.50 -20.78 5.39
C LEU A 42 1.89 -21.42 6.63
N THR A 43 1.46 -20.57 7.58
CA THR A 43 0.60 -21.04 8.65
C THR A 43 -0.75 -21.36 8.03
N THR A 44 -0.93 -22.57 7.49
CA THR A 44 -2.27 -23.14 7.39
C THR A 44 -2.71 -23.38 8.83
N GLN A 45 -3.29 -22.35 9.44
CA GLN A 45 -3.81 -22.46 10.79
C GLN A 45 -5.12 -23.24 10.73
N ALA A 46 -5.46 -23.90 11.83
CA ALA A 46 -6.84 -24.32 12.05
C ALA A 46 -7.77 -23.11 11.83
N PRO A 47 -9.06 -23.33 11.52
CA PRO A 47 -10.01 -22.23 11.44
C PRO A 47 -9.85 -21.34 12.67
N SER A 48 -9.94 -20.03 12.50
CA SER A 48 -9.63 -19.00 13.51
C SER A 48 -10.34 -19.14 14.86
N GLY A 49 -11.26 -20.11 15.00
CA GLY A 49 -12.00 -20.39 16.22
C GLY A 49 -13.09 -19.36 16.50
N HIS A 50 -13.31 -18.41 15.59
CA HIS A 50 -14.30 -17.35 15.77
C HIS A 50 -15.71 -17.97 15.88
N PRO A 51 -16.49 -17.64 16.92
CA PRO A 51 -17.74 -18.34 17.23
C PRO A 51 -18.82 -18.12 16.16
N ALA A 52 -18.84 -16.94 15.53
CA ALA A 52 -19.84 -16.59 14.54
C ALA A 52 -19.44 -16.98 13.11
N PHE A 53 -18.15 -16.90 12.78
CA PHE A 53 -17.69 -17.09 11.40
C PHE A 53 -16.19 -17.46 11.36
N PRO A 54 -15.86 -18.76 11.50
CA PRO A 54 -14.48 -19.22 11.49
C PRO A 54 -13.90 -19.19 10.07
N ILE A 55 -12.75 -18.56 9.90
CA ILE A 55 -12.04 -18.47 8.60
C ILE A 55 -10.77 -19.30 8.62
N THR A 56 -10.32 -19.75 7.45
CA THR A 56 -9.05 -20.48 7.31
C THR A 56 -7.97 -19.54 6.78
N TRP A 57 -6.94 -19.28 7.58
CA TRP A 57 -5.75 -18.56 7.13
C TRP A 57 -4.91 -19.45 6.20
N VAL A 58 -4.63 -18.95 5.00
CA VAL A 58 -3.74 -19.57 4.01
C VAL A 58 -2.32 -19.05 4.18
N THR A 59 -2.20 -17.74 4.42
CA THR A 59 -0.98 -16.99 4.71
C THR A 59 -1.30 -15.97 5.82
N PRO A 60 -0.31 -15.23 6.37
CA PRO A 60 -0.58 -14.18 7.36
C PRO A 60 -1.57 -13.08 6.91
N HIS A 61 -1.68 -12.82 5.60
CA HIS A 61 -2.54 -11.79 5.02
C HIS A 61 -3.67 -12.35 4.14
N ILE A 62 -3.72 -13.65 3.83
CA ILE A 62 -4.79 -14.23 3.00
C ILE A 62 -5.56 -15.28 3.80
N ALA A 63 -6.85 -15.06 3.95
CA ALA A 63 -7.81 -16.02 4.47
C ALA A 63 -8.81 -16.45 3.39
N ALA A 64 -9.41 -17.63 3.56
CA ALA A 64 -10.38 -18.18 2.64
C ALA A 64 -11.53 -18.90 3.35
N GLY A 65 -12.71 -18.92 2.71
CA GLY A 65 -13.87 -19.62 3.24
C GLY A 65 -15.17 -19.39 2.45
N PRO A 66 -16.34 -19.74 3.04
CA PRO A 66 -17.66 -19.56 2.41
C PRO A 66 -18.09 -18.09 2.35
N ALA A 67 -19.18 -17.80 1.63
CA ALA A 67 -19.67 -16.43 1.49
C ALA A 67 -20.18 -15.84 2.83
N PRO A 68 -19.78 -14.62 3.22
CA PRO A 68 -20.23 -13.97 4.45
C PRO A 68 -21.62 -13.33 4.29
N VAL A 69 -22.65 -14.16 4.15
CA VAL A 69 -24.01 -13.72 3.77
C VAL A 69 -24.81 -12.92 4.81
N THR A 70 -24.26 -12.67 6.01
CA THR A 70 -24.97 -11.93 7.07
C THR A 70 -24.10 -10.80 7.62
N ARG A 71 -24.74 -9.78 8.18
CA ARG A 71 -24.03 -8.69 8.88
C ARG A 71 -23.11 -9.22 9.98
N GLN A 72 -23.55 -10.22 10.73
CA GLN A 72 -22.74 -10.87 11.76
C GLN A 72 -21.49 -11.55 11.19
N HIS A 73 -21.57 -12.15 10.00
CA HIS A 73 -20.39 -12.70 9.31
C HIS A 73 -19.41 -11.59 8.94
N LEU A 74 -19.91 -10.48 8.39
CA LEU A 74 -19.09 -9.32 8.02
C LEU A 74 -18.43 -8.67 9.25
N ASP A 75 -19.15 -8.54 10.36
CA ASP A 75 -18.59 -8.03 11.61
C ASP A 75 -17.51 -8.98 12.16
N ALA A 76 -17.76 -10.29 12.13
CA ALA A 76 -16.77 -11.29 12.49
C ALA A 76 -15.51 -11.23 11.61
N LEU A 77 -15.62 -10.97 10.30
CA LEU A 77 -14.45 -10.77 9.44
C LEU A 77 -13.63 -9.56 9.89
N ARG A 78 -14.31 -8.45 10.24
CA ARG A 78 -13.65 -7.22 10.71
C ARG A 78 -12.94 -7.43 12.04
N GLU A 79 -13.57 -8.13 12.98
CA GLU A 79 -12.98 -8.50 14.28
C GLU A 79 -11.71 -9.35 14.12
N GLN A 80 -11.65 -10.16 13.05
CA GLN A 80 -10.48 -10.95 12.68
C GLN A 80 -9.41 -10.15 11.89
N GLY A 81 -9.66 -8.86 11.67
CA GLY A 81 -8.75 -7.92 11.02
C GLY A 81 -8.78 -7.94 9.49
N ILE A 82 -9.77 -8.59 8.88
CA ILE A 82 -9.98 -8.53 7.43
C ILE A 82 -10.34 -7.09 7.04
N GLN A 83 -9.66 -6.60 6.01
CA GLN A 83 -9.83 -5.24 5.49
C GLN A 83 -10.34 -5.24 4.04
N ALA A 84 -10.10 -6.35 3.32
CA ALA A 84 -10.44 -6.46 1.91
C ALA A 84 -11.06 -7.83 1.60
N ILE A 85 -11.96 -7.88 0.61
CA ILE A 85 -12.69 -9.08 0.22
C ILE A 85 -12.55 -9.30 -1.30
N LEU A 86 -12.16 -10.51 -1.69
CA LEU A 86 -12.22 -10.96 -3.08
C LEU A 86 -13.43 -11.88 -3.24
N ASN A 87 -14.49 -11.34 -3.80
CA ASN A 87 -15.75 -12.03 -4.00
C ASN A 87 -15.78 -12.70 -5.38
N LEU A 88 -15.94 -14.03 -5.38
CA LEU A 88 -15.92 -14.86 -6.59
C LEU A 88 -17.32 -15.31 -7.06
N CYS A 89 -18.40 -14.86 -6.42
CA CYS A 89 -19.75 -15.40 -6.59
C CYS A 89 -20.57 -14.61 -7.61
N GLU A 90 -20.67 -15.09 -8.84
CA GLU A 90 -21.59 -14.48 -9.82
C GLU A 90 -23.05 -14.54 -9.34
N GLU A 91 -23.43 -15.63 -8.67
CA GLU A 91 -24.79 -15.87 -8.18
C GLU A 91 -25.17 -15.06 -6.93
N LEU A 92 -24.19 -14.44 -6.27
CA LEU A 92 -24.38 -13.56 -5.10
C LEU A 92 -23.88 -12.14 -5.41
N CYS A 93 -24.20 -11.61 -6.59
CA CYS A 93 -23.71 -10.30 -7.04
C CYS A 93 -24.02 -9.16 -6.04
N VAL A 94 -25.22 -9.14 -5.45
CA VAL A 94 -25.63 -8.14 -4.44
C VAL A 94 -24.78 -8.20 -3.17
N LEU A 95 -24.14 -9.34 -2.88
CA LEU A 95 -23.27 -9.45 -1.71
C LEU A 95 -22.04 -8.57 -1.84
N ALA A 96 -21.51 -8.34 -3.04
CA ALA A 96 -20.36 -7.47 -3.26
C ALA A 96 -20.68 -6.02 -2.86
N ASP A 97 -21.87 -5.53 -3.22
CA ASP A 97 -22.34 -4.19 -2.84
C ASP A 97 -22.49 -4.08 -1.31
N LEU A 98 -23.11 -5.09 -0.68
CA LEU A 98 -23.24 -5.13 0.79
C LEU A 98 -21.87 -5.15 1.48
N GLU A 99 -20.91 -5.92 0.97
CA GLU A 99 -19.54 -5.97 1.49
C GLU A 99 -18.88 -4.59 1.42
N GLN A 100 -19.05 -3.87 0.30
CA GLN A 100 -18.54 -2.49 0.13
C GLN A 100 -19.23 -1.50 1.06
N GLU A 101 -20.55 -1.55 1.19
CA GLU A 101 -21.34 -0.74 2.11
C GLU A 101 -20.91 -0.95 3.57
N GLN A 102 -20.39 -2.15 3.89
CA GLN A 102 -19.82 -2.45 5.20
C GLN A 102 -18.36 -2.01 5.38
N GLY A 103 -17.80 -1.27 4.42
CA GLY A 103 -16.50 -0.63 4.50
C GLY A 103 -15.32 -1.53 4.16
N PHE A 104 -15.55 -2.67 3.51
CA PHE A 104 -14.46 -3.49 2.97
C PHE A 104 -13.99 -2.94 1.63
N ASP A 105 -12.69 -3.09 1.34
CA ASP A 105 -12.16 -2.94 -0.02
C ASP A 105 -12.50 -4.21 -0.80
N VAL A 106 -13.47 -4.15 -1.72
CA VAL A 106 -13.99 -5.34 -2.40
C VAL A 106 -13.57 -5.36 -3.85
N PHE A 107 -12.96 -6.46 -4.27
CA PHE A 107 -12.82 -6.80 -5.68
C PHE A 107 -13.82 -7.90 -6.04
N TYR A 108 -14.68 -7.61 -7.01
CA TYR A 108 -15.67 -8.56 -7.49
C TYR A 108 -15.20 -9.20 -8.80
N LEU A 109 -14.91 -10.50 -8.74
CA LEU A 109 -14.58 -11.33 -9.90
C LEU A 109 -15.74 -12.32 -10.10
N PRO A 110 -16.75 -12.02 -10.93
CA PRO A 110 -17.86 -12.93 -11.17
C PRO A 110 -17.35 -14.20 -11.85
N ILE A 111 -17.47 -15.34 -11.15
CA ILE A 111 -17.19 -16.65 -11.72
C ILE A 111 -18.44 -17.50 -11.55
N GLU A 112 -19.01 -17.94 -12.67
CA GLU A 112 -20.11 -18.92 -12.69
C GLU A 112 -19.76 -20.15 -11.84
N ASP A 113 -20.76 -20.76 -11.21
CA ASP A 113 -20.48 -21.93 -10.38
C ASP A 113 -19.86 -23.06 -11.21
N GLU A 114 -18.93 -23.79 -10.59
CA GLU A 114 -18.13 -24.83 -11.26
C GLU A 114 -17.31 -24.36 -12.49
N HIS A 115 -17.17 -23.06 -12.73
CA HIS A 115 -16.32 -22.55 -13.82
C HIS A 115 -14.94 -22.14 -13.31
N ALA A 116 -14.08 -21.81 -14.28
CA ALA A 116 -12.80 -21.16 -14.05
C ALA A 116 -12.91 -19.71 -14.54
N PRO A 117 -12.22 -18.75 -13.91
CA PRO A 117 -12.24 -17.37 -14.37
C PRO A 117 -11.61 -17.26 -15.76
N ASP A 118 -12.04 -16.25 -16.52
CA ASP A 118 -11.27 -15.79 -17.66
C ASP A 118 -9.87 -15.36 -17.21
N GLU A 119 -8.87 -15.58 -18.07
CA GLU A 119 -7.48 -15.34 -17.69
C GLU A 119 -7.16 -13.85 -17.52
N ALA A 120 -7.72 -12.97 -18.35
CA ALA A 120 -7.49 -11.53 -18.21
C ALA A 120 -8.17 -10.99 -16.94
N ALA A 121 -9.38 -11.46 -16.64
CA ALA A 121 -10.08 -11.11 -15.40
C ALA A 121 -9.37 -11.66 -14.15
N LEU A 122 -8.82 -12.89 -14.23
CA LEU A 122 -8.00 -13.46 -13.17
C LEU A 122 -6.74 -12.63 -12.91
N GLU A 123 -6.03 -12.19 -13.95
CA GLU A 123 -4.84 -11.34 -13.75
C GLU A 123 -5.17 -10.02 -13.07
N GLN A 124 -6.29 -9.36 -13.43
CA GLN A 124 -6.73 -8.14 -12.75
C GLN A 124 -7.03 -8.39 -11.27
N ALA A 125 -7.71 -9.49 -10.94
CA ALA A 125 -7.97 -9.88 -9.56
C ALA A 125 -6.69 -10.20 -8.78
N LEU A 126 -5.70 -10.83 -9.44
CA LEU A 126 -4.41 -11.15 -8.85
C LEU A 126 -3.53 -9.91 -8.68
N ASP A 127 -3.60 -8.93 -9.59
CA ASP A 127 -2.95 -7.63 -9.44
C ASP A 127 -3.47 -6.91 -8.20
N TRP A 128 -4.80 -6.84 -8.05
CA TRP A 128 -5.44 -6.26 -6.86
C TRP A 128 -5.08 -7.02 -5.58
N LEU A 129 -5.05 -8.36 -5.63
CA LEU A 129 -4.68 -9.18 -4.48
C LEU A 129 -3.21 -8.99 -4.08
N ASP A 130 -2.29 -8.97 -5.06
CA ASP A 130 -0.87 -8.68 -4.82
C ASP A 130 -0.68 -7.29 -4.21
N GLU A 131 -1.41 -6.27 -4.70
CA GLU A 131 -1.40 -4.93 -4.13
C GLU A 131 -1.89 -4.94 -2.68
N ALA A 132 -3.06 -5.50 -2.40
CA ALA A 132 -3.62 -5.57 -1.05
C ALA A 132 -2.67 -6.29 -0.07
N VAL A 133 -2.13 -7.43 -0.49
CA VAL A 133 -1.17 -8.20 0.30
C VAL A 133 0.16 -7.48 0.44
N TYR A 134 0.62 -6.70 -0.54
CA TYR A 134 1.82 -5.87 -0.42
C TYR A 134 1.60 -4.77 0.63
N LEU A 135 0.44 -4.10 0.60
CA LEU A 135 0.09 -2.99 1.48
C LEU A 135 -0.17 -3.36 2.94
N GLY A 136 -0.28 -4.64 3.30
CA GLY A 136 -0.56 -5.06 4.69
C GLY A 136 -1.99 -5.37 4.98
N ARG A 137 -2.83 -5.34 3.95
CA ARG A 137 -4.24 -5.66 4.10
C ARG A 137 -4.39 -7.16 4.24
N ARG A 138 -5.22 -7.55 5.21
CA ARG A 138 -5.69 -8.93 5.31
C ARG A 138 -6.89 -9.09 4.38
N VAL A 139 -6.77 -10.00 3.42
CA VAL A 139 -7.74 -10.25 2.36
C VAL A 139 -8.48 -11.55 2.66
N TYR A 140 -9.80 -11.52 2.51
CA TYR A 140 -10.66 -12.70 2.56
C TYR A 140 -11.14 -13.07 1.17
N ILE A 141 -10.82 -14.28 0.71
CA ILE A 141 -11.25 -14.81 -0.59
C ILE A 141 -12.39 -15.80 -0.38
N HIS A 142 -13.54 -15.57 -1.00
CA HIS A 142 -14.66 -16.50 -0.88
C HIS A 142 -15.34 -16.78 -2.22
N CYS A 143 -15.96 -17.96 -2.28
CA CYS A 143 -17.05 -18.25 -3.19
C CYS A 143 -18.26 -18.67 -2.33
N ARG A 144 -19.26 -19.38 -2.88
CA ARG A 144 -20.40 -19.85 -2.08
C ARG A 144 -19.99 -20.70 -0.88
N TYR A 145 -19.18 -21.74 -1.13
CA TYR A 145 -18.75 -22.70 -0.11
C TYR A 145 -17.27 -22.59 0.28
N GLY A 146 -16.49 -21.78 -0.44
CA GLY A 146 -15.05 -21.62 -0.21
C GLY A 146 -14.21 -22.79 -0.72
N ILE A 147 -14.66 -23.51 -1.76
CA ILE A 147 -14.01 -24.75 -2.24
C ILE A 147 -13.39 -24.57 -3.63
N GLY A 148 -14.19 -24.73 -4.69
CA GLY A 148 -13.70 -24.84 -6.08
C GLY A 148 -13.11 -23.55 -6.64
N ARG A 149 -13.94 -22.50 -6.78
CA ARG A 149 -13.54 -21.19 -7.30
C ARG A 149 -12.44 -20.55 -6.44
N THR A 150 -12.63 -20.55 -5.12
CA THR A 150 -11.63 -20.09 -4.14
C THR A 150 -10.31 -20.85 -4.27
N GLY A 151 -10.35 -22.18 -4.34
CA GLY A 151 -9.16 -23.00 -4.52
C GLY A 151 -8.46 -22.75 -5.86
N THR A 152 -9.21 -22.39 -6.90
CA THR A 152 -8.67 -22.04 -8.22
C THR A 152 -7.89 -20.73 -8.15
N VAL A 153 -8.49 -19.67 -7.59
CA VAL A 153 -7.82 -18.35 -7.46
C VAL A 153 -6.59 -18.43 -6.54
N LEU A 154 -6.71 -19.12 -5.39
CA LEU A 154 -5.56 -19.34 -4.48
C LEU A 154 -4.41 -20.08 -5.17
N ASN A 155 -4.71 -21.11 -5.96
CA ASN A 155 -3.69 -21.86 -6.69
C ASN A 155 -3.01 -20.98 -7.75
N ALA A 156 -3.78 -20.20 -8.51
CA ALA A 156 -3.25 -19.25 -9.47
C ALA A 156 -2.33 -18.20 -8.81
N TYR A 157 -2.75 -17.63 -7.68
CA TYR A 157 -1.93 -16.72 -6.87
C TYR A 157 -0.58 -17.37 -6.52
N LEU A 158 -0.57 -18.57 -5.92
CA LEU A 158 0.68 -19.25 -5.54
C LEU A 158 1.60 -19.57 -6.73
N LEU A 159 1.03 -19.89 -7.89
CA LEU A 159 1.79 -20.07 -9.13
C LEU A 159 2.43 -18.76 -9.59
N ARG A 160 1.68 -17.65 -9.57
CA ARG A 160 2.17 -16.29 -9.88
C ARG A 160 3.27 -15.84 -8.94
N ARG A 161 3.21 -16.21 -7.66
CA ARG A 161 4.29 -16.01 -6.67
C ARG A 161 5.55 -16.85 -6.92
N GLY A 162 5.56 -17.68 -7.97
CA GLY A 162 6.72 -18.43 -8.41
C GLY A 162 6.98 -19.74 -7.65
N LEU A 163 6.01 -20.24 -6.86
CA LEU A 163 6.18 -21.50 -6.10
C LEU A 163 6.28 -22.72 -7.03
N GLY A 164 5.72 -22.64 -8.23
CA GLY A 164 5.63 -23.74 -9.18
C GLY A 164 4.62 -24.82 -8.75
N GLN A 165 4.27 -25.71 -9.70
CA GLN A 165 3.16 -26.66 -9.54
C GLN A 165 3.32 -27.57 -8.32
N ARG A 166 4.47 -28.25 -8.18
CA ARG A 166 4.69 -29.23 -7.10
C ARG A 166 4.61 -28.62 -5.69
N ARG A 167 5.13 -27.41 -5.49
CA ARG A 167 5.07 -26.73 -4.18
C ARG A 167 3.65 -26.24 -3.91
N THR A 168 3.00 -25.68 -4.93
CA THR A 168 1.60 -25.23 -4.85
C THR A 168 0.66 -26.38 -4.49
N GLU A 169 0.73 -27.52 -5.18
CA GLU A 169 -0.06 -28.71 -4.85
C GLU A 169 0.16 -29.22 -3.41
N ARG A 170 1.40 -29.15 -2.92
CA ARG A 170 1.72 -29.54 -1.53
C ARG A 170 1.06 -28.62 -0.51
N LEU A 171 1.02 -27.33 -0.80
CA LEU A 171 0.36 -26.35 0.06
C LEU A 171 -1.17 -26.51 0.00
N MET A 172 -1.73 -26.56 -1.20
CA MET A 172 -3.18 -26.69 -1.43
C MET A 172 -3.77 -27.96 -0.80
N ARG A 173 -2.98 -29.04 -0.67
CA ARG A 173 -3.43 -30.28 0.00
C ARG A 173 -3.93 -30.07 1.43
N ARG A 174 -3.37 -29.09 2.14
CA ARG A 174 -3.69 -28.78 3.55
C ARG A 174 -4.92 -27.87 3.70
N LEU A 175 -5.37 -27.25 2.62
CA LEU A 175 -6.49 -26.32 2.63
C LEU A 175 -7.80 -27.07 2.33
N ARG A 176 -8.92 -26.55 2.82
CA ARG A 176 -10.25 -26.98 2.39
C ARG A 176 -10.54 -26.53 0.95
N SER A 177 -10.06 -25.34 0.58
CA SER A 177 -10.24 -24.76 -0.74
C SER A 177 -9.36 -25.45 -1.77
N LYS A 178 -9.95 -26.27 -2.64
CA LYS A 178 -9.25 -27.00 -3.71
C LYS A 178 -10.01 -26.87 -5.02
N PRO A 179 -9.32 -26.75 -6.16
CA PRO A 179 -9.97 -26.83 -7.47
C PRO A 179 -10.76 -28.13 -7.58
N ALA A 180 -12.04 -28.03 -7.95
CA ALA A 180 -13.01 -29.11 -7.86
C ALA A 180 -13.13 -29.92 -9.16
N ASN A 181 -12.98 -29.29 -10.33
CA ASN A 181 -13.30 -29.92 -11.61
C ASN A 181 -12.22 -29.78 -12.68
N TYR A 182 -12.42 -30.48 -13.79
CA TYR A 182 -11.50 -30.50 -14.92
C TYR A 182 -11.25 -29.11 -15.50
N ARG A 183 -12.29 -28.26 -15.64
CA ARG A 183 -12.17 -26.91 -16.22
C ARG A 183 -11.20 -26.06 -15.40
N GLN A 184 -11.35 -26.06 -14.08
CA GLN A 184 -10.47 -25.35 -13.14
C GLN A 184 -9.03 -25.87 -13.20
N TRP A 185 -8.83 -27.19 -13.19
CA TRP A 185 -7.49 -27.77 -13.32
C TRP A 185 -6.84 -27.47 -14.69
N SER A 186 -7.64 -27.43 -15.76
CA SER A 186 -7.16 -27.09 -17.10
C SER A 186 -6.68 -25.65 -17.19
N ALA A 187 -7.46 -24.71 -16.63
CA ALA A 187 -7.07 -23.30 -16.52
C ALA A 187 -5.76 -23.14 -15.73
N LEU A 188 -5.62 -23.78 -14.57
CA LEU A 188 -4.40 -23.72 -13.76
C LEU A 188 -3.17 -24.31 -14.44
N ARG A 189 -3.33 -25.39 -15.22
CA ARG A 189 -2.24 -25.95 -16.04
C ARG A 189 -1.80 -25.01 -17.16
N ARG A 190 -2.72 -24.24 -17.74
CA ARG A 190 -2.40 -23.20 -18.74
C ARG A 190 -1.67 -22.04 -18.07
N TYR A 191 -2.23 -21.54 -16.96
CA TYR A 191 -1.69 -20.44 -16.18
C TYR A 191 -0.27 -20.73 -15.67
N GLY A 192 -0.05 -21.89 -15.05
CA GLY A 192 1.27 -22.27 -14.52
C GLY A 192 2.33 -22.57 -15.58
N ARG A 193 1.96 -22.74 -16.86
CA ARG A 193 2.95 -22.81 -17.96
C ARG A 193 3.56 -21.45 -18.28
N ARG A 194 2.76 -20.38 -18.13
CA ARG A 194 3.21 -18.98 -18.26
C ARG A 194 3.94 -18.52 -17.01
N ASN A 195 3.41 -18.85 -15.83
CA ASN A 195 3.98 -18.51 -14.53
C ASN A 195 4.89 -19.63 -14.00
N ARG A 196 6.11 -19.70 -14.53
CA ARG A 196 7.11 -20.70 -14.13
C ARG A 196 7.67 -20.41 -12.74
N ALA A 197 8.22 -21.46 -12.12
CA ALA A 197 8.84 -21.34 -10.80
C ALA A 197 10.00 -20.32 -10.83
N LEU A 198 10.06 -19.48 -9.81
CA LEU A 198 11.13 -18.49 -9.67
C LEU A 198 12.46 -19.19 -9.34
N THR A 199 13.52 -18.81 -10.06
CA THR A 199 14.85 -19.41 -9.92
C THR A 199 15.87 -18.48 -9.26
N LEU A 200 15.70 -17.16 -9.37
CA LEU A 200 16.65 -16.15 -8.87
C LEU A 200 16.71 -16.09 -7.34
N ARG A 201 15.57 -16.29 -6.68
CA ARG A 201 15.45 -16.36 -5.22
C ARG A 201 14.43 -17.41 -4.84
N GLU A 202 14.45 -17.82 -3.59
CA GLU A 202 13.44 -18.74 -3.08
C GLU A 202 12.04 -18.11 -3.20
N PRO A 203 11.07 -18.78 -3.85
CA PRO A 203 9.73 -18.26 -3.96
C PRO A 203 9.02 -18.28 -2.61
N ALA A 204 8.38 -17.14 -2.29
CA ALA A 204 7.60 -16.95 -1.07
C ALA A 204 6.14 -16.62 -1.43
N PRO A 205 5.17 -17.15 -0.66
CA PRO A 205 3.74 -16.89 -0.87
C PRO A 205 3.36 -15.43 -0.67
N GLU A 206 4.11 -14.69 0.13
CA GLU A 206 3.92 -13.26 0.38
C GLU A 206 5.25 -12.53 0.18
N PRO A 207 5.22 -11.22 -0.15
CA PRO A 207 6.45 -10.44 -0.28
C PRO A 207 7.07 -10.26 1.11
N ALA A 208 8.40 -10.21 1.17
CA ALA A 208 9.08 -9.84 2.41
C ALA A 208 8.68 -8.40 2.78
N ARG A 209 8.24 -8.21 4.02
CA ARG A 209 8.00 -6.88 4.59
C ARG A 209 9.28 -6.39 5.25
N HIS A 210 9.63 -5.15 4.96
CA HIS A 210 10.64 -4.41 5.69
C HIS A 210 9.91 -3.47 6.64
N ASP A 211 9.81 -3.86 7.91
CA ASP A 211 9.15 -3.07 8.96
C ASP A 211 10.09 -2.00 9.54
N ASP A 212 11.29 -1.85 8.96
CA ASP A 212 12.36 -0.94 9.42
C ASP A 212 11.93 0.54 9.43
N LEU A 213 10.90 0.89 8.64
CA LEU A 213 10.33 2.24 8.60
C LEU A 213 9.32 2.54 9.72
N LEU A 214 8.69 1.53 10.32
CA LEU A 214 7.59 1.74 11.28
C LEU A 214 7.99 2.62 12.47
N PRO A 215 9.17 2.45 13.11
CA PRO A 215 9.59 3.32 14.20
C PRO A 215 9.71 4.79 13.78
N VAL A 216 10.32 5.04 12.62
CA VAL A 216 10.52 6.40 12.08
C VAL A 216 9.17 7.06 11.77
N LEU A 217 8.23 6.31 11.20
CA LEU A 217 6.88 6.81 10.91
C LEU A 217 6.08 7.09 12.19
N ALA A 218 6.24 6.29 13.24
CA ALA A 218 5.61 6.55 14.54
C ALA A 218 6.13 7.84 15.19
N GLU A 219 7.43 8.12 15.08
CA GLU A 219 8.02 9.38 15.55
C GLU A 219 7.53 10.59 14.73
N TYR A 220 7.38 10.43 13.42
CA TYR A 220 6.76 11.45 12.57
C TYR A 220 5.30 11.73 12.98
N GLU A 221 4.50 10.69 13.26
CA GLU A 221 3.14 10.86 13.76
C GLU A 221 3.10 11.61 15.10
N ALA A 222 4.05 11.32 16.00
CA ALA A 222 4.20 12.06 17.25
C ALA A 222 4.58 13.54 17.02
N LEU A 223 5.44 13.83 16.03
CA LEU A 223 5.75 15.21 15.63
C LEU A 223 4.51 15.94 15.09
N VAL A 224 3.72 15.29 14.25
CA VAL A 224 2.43 15.83 13.75
C VAL A 224 1.49 16.14 14.92
N ALA A 225 1.35 15.22 15.87
CA ALA A 225 0.49 15.41 17.03
C ALA A 225 0.95 16.58 17.92
N ARG A 226 2.27 16.76 18.09
CA ARG A 226 2.85 17.92 18.79
C ARG A 226 2.53 19.23 18.07
N LEU A 227 2.72 19.29 16.74
CA LEU A 227 2.34 20.47 15.97
C LEU A 227 0.85 20.79 16.17
N ASP A 228 -0.04 19.81 16.05
CA ASP A 228 -1.48 20.02 16.25
C ASP A 228 -1.84 20.52 17.65
N ALA A 229 -1.10 20.10 18.68
CA ALA A 229 -1.27 20.61 20.04
C ALA A 229 -0.81 22.07 20.15
N THR A 230 0.36 22.40 19.58
CA THR A 230 0.88 23.78 19.53
C THR A 230 -0.05 24.71 18.77
N LEU A 231 -0.58 24.28 17.62
CA LEU A 231 -1.55 25.07 16.84
C LEU A 231 -2.82 25.37 17.64
N ARG A 232 -3.31 24.40 18.42
CA ARG A 232 -4.47 24.58 19.30
C ARG A 232 -4.22 25.49 20.50
N ALA A 233 -2.97 25.59 20.95
CA ALA A 233 -2.57 26.40 22.10
C ALA A 233 -2.14 27.83 21.73
N MET A 234 -2.05 28.19 20.44
CA MET A 234 -1.57 29.51 20.02
C MET A 234 -2.54 30.64 20.43
N PRO A 235 -2.06 31.66 21.17
CA PRO A 235 -2.89 32.79 21.58
C PRO A 235 -3.24 33.70 20.40
N GLY A 236 -4.48 34.20 20.35
CA GLY A 236 -4.96 35.10 19.30
C GLY A 236 -5.40 34.41 18.00
N MET A 237 -5.32 33.07 17.94
CA MET A 237 -5.96 32.30 16.89
C MET A 237 -7.46 32.16 17.19
N PRO A 238 -8.34 32.27 16.18
CA PRO A 238 -9.72 31.80 16.30
C PRO A 238 -9.72 30.35 16.82
N GLY A 239 -10.78 29.92 17.52
CA GLY A 239 -10.84 28.54 18.02
C GLY A 239 -10.66 27.51 16.88
N PRO A 240 -10.39 26.23 17.17
CA PRO A 240 -10.21 25.22 16.13
C PRO A 240 -11.40 25.06 15.16
N ALA A 241 -12.58 25.61 15.50
CA ALA A 241 -13.77 25.68 14.65
C ALA A 241 -13.83 26.93 13.73
N ASP A 242 -12.99 27.93 13.97
CA ASP A 242 -13.06 29.25 13.34
C ASP A 242 -11.91 29.51 12.35
N VAL A 243 -10.89 28.63 12.30
CA VAL A 243 -9.78 28.71 11.34
C VAL A 243 -10.10 27.81 10.13
N PRO A 244 -10.22 28.37 8.92
CA PRO A 244 -10.47 27.58 7.71
C PRO A 244 -9.35 26.55 7.49
N GLN A 245 -9.70 25.28 7.29
CA GLN A 245 -8.75 24.18 7.14
C GLN A 245 -8.65 23.69 5.69
N CYS A 246 -7.41 23.53 5.19
CA CYS A 246 -7.17 22.98 3.85
C CYS A 246 -7.72 21.54 3.75
N GLY A 247 -8.54 21.26 2.74
CA GLY A 247 -9.19 19.97 2.54
C GLY A 247 -10.54 19.81 3.25
N ARG A 248 -10.99 20.82 4.00
CA ARG A 248 -12.37 20.90 4.53
C ARG A 248 -13.07 22.19 4.09
N ASP A 249 -12.44 23.33 4.36
CA ASP A 249 -13.04 24.66 4.15
C ASP A 249 -12.45 25.38 2.94
N HIS A 250 -11.24 24.98 2.51
CA HIS A 250 -10.61 25.48 1.30
C HIS A 250 -9.66 24.47 0.65
N ALA A 251 -9.22 24.74 -0.58
CA ALA A 251 -8.23 23.92 -1.29
C ALA A 251 -6.98 24.71 -1.73
N ARG A 252 -6.72 25.87 -1.10
CA ARG A 252 -5.60 26.78 -1.45
C ARG A 252 -4.25 26.05 -1.55
N CYS A 253 -3.90 25.26 -0.55
CA CYS A 253 -2.64 24.50 -0.50
C CYS A 253 -2.53 23.43 -1.61
N CYS A 254 -3.65 22.98 -2.17
CA CYS A 254 -3.67 21.93 -3.20
C CYS A 254 -3.68 22.49 -4.63
N ARG A 255 -3.82 23.81 -4.80
CA ARG A 255 -3.71 24.47 -6.12
C ARG A 255 -2.26 24.73 -6.53
N VAL A 256 -1.41 24.99 -5.54
CA VAL A 256 0.05 25.00 -5.68
C VAL A 256 0.57 23.97 -4.69
N PRO A 257 0.70 22.69 -5.11
CA PRO A 257 0.94 21.59 -4.19
C PRO A 257 2.25 21.79 -3.42
N PRO A 258 2.27 21.57 -2.09
CA PRO A 258 3.48 21.74 -1.30
C PRO A 258 4.52 20.68 -1.69
N VAL A 259 5.78 21.07 -1.52
CA VAL A 259 6.90 20.13 -1.48
C VAL A 259 7.01 19.56 -0.07
N VAL A 260 7.10 18.24 0.04
CA VAL A 260 7.17 17.50 1.30
C VAL A 260 8.50 16.75 1.41
N THR A 261 8.98 16.54 2.63
CA THR A 261 10.25 15.81 2.87
C THR A 261 10.10 14.31 2.64
N LEU A 262 11.20 13.56 2.68
CA LEU A 262 11.17 12.11 2.48
C LEU A 262 10.34 11.37 3.54
N VAL A 263 10.43 11.77 4.82
CA VAL A 263 9.60 11.16 5.87
C VAL A 263 8.12 11.49 5.67
N GLU A 264 7.79 12.73 5.28
CA GLU A 264 6.41 13.12 4.98
C GLU A 264 5.87 12.34 3.77
N ALA A 265 6.68 12.16 2.73
CA ALA A 265 6.31 11.39 1.56
C ALA A 265 6.04 9.92 1.92
N ALA A 266 6.91 9.29 2.70
CA ALA A 266 6.73 7.91 3.18
C ALA A 266 5.48 7.76 4.06
N ALA A 267 5.25 8.70 4.99
CA ALA A 267 4.08 8.71 5.86
C ALA A 267 2.78 8.92 5.08
N LEU A 268 2.79 9.81 4.09
CA LEU A 268 1.63 10.08 3.24
C LEU A 268 1.32 8.91 2.32
N ALA A 269 2.34 8.32 1.67
CA ALA A 269 2.17 7.14 0.82
C ALA A 269 1.57 5.98 1.64
N ARG A 270 2.14 5.69 2.81
CA ARG A 270 1.57 4.69 3.73
C ARG A 270 0.13 5.02 4.14
N SER A 271 -0.16 6.29 4.41
CA SER A 271 -1.53 6.71 4.77
C SER A 271 -2.51 6.51 3.61
N ALA A 272 -2.12 6.84 2.37
CA ALA A 272 -2.92 6.59 1.18
C ALA A 272 -3.17 5.09 0.99
N ASP A 273 -2.13 4.27 1.16
CA ASP A 273 -2.18 2.82 1.02
C ASP A 273 -3.04 2.12 2.07
N THR A 274 -3.05 2.65 3.30
CA THR A 274 -3.79 2.07 4.43
C THR A 274 -5.23 2.58 4.55
N LEU A 275 -5.51 3.81 4.13
CA LEU A 275 -6.81 4.44 4.32
C LEU A 275 -7.70 4.46 3.08
N LEU A 276 -7.12 4.47 1.87
CA LEU A 276 -7.89 4.54 0.64
C LEU A 276 -8.16 3.14 0.08
N THR A 277 -9.30 2.89 -0.56
CA THR A 277 -9.53 1.66 -1.33
C THR A 277 -8.71 1.65 -2.62
N ALA A 278 -8.58 0.50 -3.29
CA ALA A 278 -7.88 0.43 -4.59
C ALA A 278 -8.49 1.37 -5.64
N ALA A 279 -9.82 1.42 -5.73
CA ALA A 279 -10.53 2.35 -6.60
C ALA A 279 -10.23 3.82 -6.25
N GLN A 280 -10.19 4.15 -4.95
CA GLN A 280 -9.86 5.50 -4.51
C GLN A 280 -8.42 5.89 -4.85
N ARG A 281 -7.45 4.99 -4.66
CA ARG A 281 -6.05 5.22 -5.06
C ARG A 281 -5.95 5.45 -6.57
N GLY A 282 -6.62 4.63 -7.39
CA GLY A 282 -6.65 4.79 -8.84
C GLY A 282 -7.18 6.17 -9.27
N ALA A 283 -8.27 6.64 -8.66
CA ALA A 283 -8.81 7.96 -8.94
C ALA A 283 -7.87 9.11 -8.49
N VAL A 284 -7.21 8.98 -7.34
CA VAL A 284 -6.19 9.95 -6.88
C VAL A 284 -5.01 10.02 -7.85
N GLN A 285 -4.52 8.87 -8.32
CA GLN A 285 -3.44 8.81 -9.31
C GLN A 285 -3.84 9.50 -10.61
N GLU A 286 -5.06 9.29 -11.09
CA GLU A 286 -5.57 9.95 -12.29
C GLU A 286 -5.71 11.47 -12.10
N ALA A 287 -6.22 11.91 -10.95
CA ALA A 287 -6.26 13.33 -10.59
C ALA A 287 -4.86 13.98 -10.55
N CYS A 288 -3.86 13.26 -10.01
CA CYS A 288 -2.47 13.72 -9.99
C CYS A 288 -1.88 13.85 -11.40
N ARG A 289 -2.21 12.91 -12.32
CA ARG A 289 -1.79 12.99 -13.73
C ARG A 289 -2.43 14.17 -14.43
N ALA A 290 -3.72 14.40 -14.24
CA ALA A 290 -4.43 15.53 -14.82
C ALA A 290 -3.87 16.88 -14.34
N HIS A 291 -3.57 17.01 -13.04
CA HIS A 291 -2.96 18.21 -12.47
C HIS A 291 -1.61 18.55 -13.12
N ARG A 292 -0.80 17.54 -13.42
CA ARG A 292 0.49 17.71 -14.11
C ARG A 292 0.33 18.18 -15.55
N MET A 293 -0.65 17.65 -16.28
CA MET A 293 -0.90 18.04 -17.68
C MET A 293 -1.38 19.49 -17.80
N GLY A 294 -2.08 20.01 -16.78
CA GLY A 294 -2.44 21.42 -16.67
C GLY A 294 -1.31 22.34 -16.18
N ALA A 295 -0.22 21.78 -15.67
CA ALA A 295 0.93 22.50 -15.10
C ALA A 295 2.20 22.43 -15.97
N ALA A 296 2.05 22.33 -17.30
CA ALA A 296 3.19 22.29 -18.22
C ALA A 296 4.16 23.47 -17.93
N PRO A 297 5.47 23.22 -17.80
CA PRO A 297 6.41 24.23 -17.34
C PRO A 297 6.65 25.29 -18.42
N ALA A 298 6.63 26.57 -18.01
CA ALA A 298 7.25 27.64 -18.79
C ALA A 298 8.76 27.33 -18.96
N PRO A 299 9.36 27.63 -20.12
CA PRO A 299 10.78 27.34 -20.34
C PRO A 299 11.65 28.10 -19.33
N ALA A 300 12.69 27.41 -18.87
CA ALA A 300 13.64 27.89 -17.87
C ALA A 300 14.17 29.29 -18.22
N HIS A 301 14.13 30.19 -17.22
CA HIS A 301 14.75 31.51 -17.31
C HIS A 301 16.26 31.37 -17.52
N ASP A 302 16.70 31.70 -18.72
CA ASP A 302 18.07 32.11 -18.96
C ASP A 302 18.26 33.47 -18.28
N ARG A 303 19.26 33.53 -17.40
CA ARG A 303 19.72 34.77 -16.80
C ARG A 303 20.54 35.47 -17.87
N ASP A 304 20.00 36.52 -18.50
CA ASP A 304 20.76 37.72 -18.82
C ASP A 304 19.92 38.86 -19.43
N THR A 305 20.36 40.07 -19.09
CA THR A 305 20.11 41.40 -19.66
C THR A 305 18.86 42.23 -19.33
N VAL A 306 19.22 43.49 -19.10
CA VAL A 306 18.51 44.65 -18.58
C VAL A 306 17.92 45.49 -19.74
N ALA A 307 16.85 46.24 -19.39
CA ALA A 307 16.31 47.44 -20.04
C ALA A 307 15.32 47.31 -21.22
N GLY A 308 14.21 48.06 -21.11
CA GLY A 308 13.43 48.52 -22.26
C GLY A 308 11.93 48.66 -21.98
N ALA A 309 11.48 49.90 -21.76
CA ALA A 309 10.09 50.28 -21.51
C ALA A 309 9.13 50.03 -22.69
N GLY A 310 7.83 49.89 -22.37
CA GLY A 310 6.77 50.46 -23.20
C GLY A 310 5.58 49.56 -23.57
N ALA A 311 4.39 50.11 -23.31
CA ALA A 311 3.14 49.96 -24.05
C ALA A 311 2.05 49.00 -23.51
N LEU A 312 0.93 49.67 -23.22
CA LEU A 312 -0.41 49.22 -22.89
C LEU A 312 -1.06 48.45 -24.06
N ALA A 313 -1.82 47.40 -23.74
CA ALA A 313 -3.04 47.05 -24.48
C ALA A 313 -3.96 46.19 -23.61
N GLY A 314 -5.19 46.66 -23.41
CA GLY A 314 -6.25 45.95 -22.69
C GLY A 314 -6.85 44.81 -23.52
N GLY A 315 -7.39 43.81 -22.82
CA GLY A 315 -8.20 42.75 -23.38
C GLY A 315 -9.14 42.23 -22.30
N GLN A 316 -10.43 42.54 -22.47
CA GLN A 316 -11.53 42.26 -21.56
C GLN A 316 -11.89 40.76 -21.53
N GLY A 317 -12.24 40.28 -20.33
CA GLY A 317 -13.43 39.48 -20.08
C GLY A 317 -13.58 38.13 -20.78
N GLY A 318 -13.04 37.08 -20.15
CA GLY A 318 -13.56 35.71 -20.27
C GLY A 318 -14.07 35.27 -18.91
N GLY A 319 -15.40 35.14 -18.76
CA GLY A 319 -16.04 34.80 -17.50
C GLY A 319 -15.79 33.36 -17.08
N ASP A 320 -15.04 33.17 -16.00
CA ASP A 320 -14.96 31.89 -15.30
C ASP A 320 -16.27 31.60 -14.56
N ALA A 321 -16.95 30.52 -14.97
CA ALA A 321 -18.07 29.95 -14.26
C ALA A 321 -17.64 29.46 -12.86
N PRO A 322 -18.46 29.62 -11.79
CA PRO A 322 -18.05 29.32 -10.43
C PRO A 322 -18.18 27.82 -10.13
N ALA A 323 -17.26 27.00 -10.64
CA ALA A 323 -17.15 25.60 -10.24
C ALA A 323 -16.34 25.47 -8.93
N SER A 324 -17.05 25.14 -7.84
CA SER A 324 -16.56 24.56 -6.56
C SER A 324 -15.21 25.06 -6.01
N ARG A 325 -15.21 26.18 -5.28
CA ARG A 325 -14.01 26.76 -4.62
C ARG A 325 -13.50 26.01 -3.37
N THR A 326 -14.14 24.92 -2.95
CA THR A 326 -13.89 24.25 -1.66
C THR A 326 -13.33 22.82 -1.76
N ALA A 327 -13.35 22.19 -2.94
CA ALA A 327 -12.94 20.79 -3.09
C ALA A 327 -11.43 20.64 -3.40
N CYS A 328 -10.78 19.68 -2.75
CA CYS A 328 -9.36 19.36 -2.99
C CYS A 328 -9.15 18.75 -4.39
N PRO A 329 -8.38 19.37 -5.31
CA PRO A 329 -8.21 18.86 -6.68
C PRO A 329 -7.46 17.52 -6.78
N LEU A 330 -6.76 17.11 -5.72
CA LEU A 330 -5.93 15.88 -5.71
C LEU A 330 -6.56 14.74 -4.91
N LEU A 331 -7.31 15.07 -3.85
CA LEU A 331 -7.78 14.11 -2.83
C LEU A 331 -9.27 14.27 -2.51
N ALA A 332 -10.03 15.09 -3.26
CA ALA A 332 -11.46 15.18 -3.04
C ALA A 332 -12.15 13.85 -3.39
N ARG A 333 -13.04 13.40 -2.51
CA ARG A 333 -14.01 12.35 -2.84
C ARG A 333 -14.91 12.89 -3.96
N THR A 334 -14.84 12.28 -5.16
CA THR A 334 -15.72 12.64 -6.28
C THR A 334 -16.99 11.79 -6.26
N PRO A 335 -18.11 12.24 -6.88
CA PRO A 335 -19.33 11.43 -6.99
C PRO A 335 -19.07 10.09 -7.69
N GLN A 336 -18.19 10.10 -8.70
CA GLN A 336 -17.80 8.90 -9.45
C GLN A 336 -17.07 7.87 -8.57
N MET A 337 -16.40 8.29 -7.49
CA MET A 337 -15.74 7.39 -6.53
C MET A 337 -16.71 6.73 -5.55
N ALA A 338 -17.99 7.15 -5.52
CA ALA A 338 -19.06 6.43 -4.83
C ALA A 338 -19.61 5.27 -5.69
N ASP A 339 -19.54 5.38 -7.03
CA ASP A 339 -20.07 4.41 -8.01
C ASP A 339 -18.99 3.58 -8.75
N ALA A 340 -17.69 3.89 -8.60
CA ALA A 340 -16.59 3.29 -9.35
C ALA A 340 -16.31 1.78 -9.06
N GLY A 341 -17.15 1.12 -8.27
CA GLY A 341 -17.14 -0.34 -8.11
C GLY A 341 -17.79 -1.10 -9.27
N VAL A 342 -18.49 -0.39 -10.16
CA VAL A 342 -19.21 -0.99 -11.29
C VAL A 342 -18.42 -0.74 -12.59
N VAL A 343 -18.39 -1.76 -13.45
CA VAL A 343 -17.79 -1.82 -14.81
C VAL A 343 -16.41 -2.47 -14.87
N GLY A 344 -16.39 -3.79 -14.64
CA GLY A 344 -15.69 -4.67 -15.58
C GLY A 344 -16.55 -4.81 -16.83
N THR A 345 -16.07 -4.35 -17.97
CA THR A 345 -16.77 -4.38 -19.26
C THR A 345 -17.12 -5.81 -19.68
N ALA A 346 -18.37 -6.21 -19.47
CA ALA A 346 -18.93 -7.41 -20.06
C ALA A 346 -19.06 -7.21 -21.58
N VAL A 347 -18.15 -7.82 -22.35
CA VAL A 347 -18.33 -8.03 -23.79
C VAL A 347 -19.52 -8.96 -23.95
N ARG A 348 -20.67 -8.44 -24.42
CA ARG A 348 -21.84 -9.24 -24.78
C ARG A 348 -21.48 -10.11 -26.00
N PRO A 349 -21.61 -11.45 -25.97
CA PRO A 349 -21.62 -12.22 -27.19
C PRO A 349 -22.94 -11.95 -27.92
N GLY A 350 -22.84 -11.68 -29.21
CA GLY A 350 -23.98 -11.46 -30.10
C GLY A 350 -24.92 -12.65 -30.11
N THR A 351 -26.21 -12.34 -30.09
CA THR A 351 -27.33 -13.26 -30.30
C THR A 351 -27.24 -13.87 -31.70
N ALA A 352 -27.16 -15.20 -31.76
CA ALA A 352 -27.53 -15.97 -32.94
C ALA A 352 -28.76 -16.82 -32.60
N ASP A 353 -29.77 -16.70 -33.45
CA ASP A 353 -31.02 -17.46 -33.51
C ASP A 353 -30.86 -18.97 -33.24
N MET A 354 -31.81 -19.54 -32.50
CA MET A 354 -32.73 -20.55 -33.03
C MET A 354 -33.75 -21.04 -31.97
N ALA A 355 -35.02 -20.85 -32.33
CA ALA A 355 -36.15 -21.79 -32.28
C ALA A 355 -36.53 -22.52 -30.98
N ASP A 356 -37.71 -22.12 -30.48
CA ASP A 356 -38.91 -22.96 -30.32
C ASP A 356 -38.85 -24.17 -29.37
N ARG A 357 -39.54 -24.04 -28.23
CA ARG A 357 -40.64 -24.95 -27.85
C ARG A 357 -41.45 -24.39 -26.68
N THR A 358 -42.75 -24.32 -26.94
CA THR A 358 -43.87 -24.10 -26.03
C THR A 358 -43.89 -25.06 -24.83
N GLU A 359 -44.26 -24.55 -23.64
CA GLU A 359 -45.38 -25.09 -22.86
C GLU A 359 -45.76 -24.16 -21.70
N LYS A 360 -47.03 -24.30 -21.30
CA LYS A 360 -47.93 -23.32 -20.68
C LYS A 360 -48.38 -23.88 -19.32
N ALA A 361 -48.32 -23.11 -18.24
CA ALA A 361 -49.17 -23.32 -17.04
C ALA A 361 -49.09 -22.14 -16.06
N ASP A 362 -50.17 -21.36 -16.04
CA ASP A 362 -50.98 -20.90 -14.90
C ASP A 362 -50.34 -20.33 -13.60
N ALA A 363 -50.69 -19.07 -13.34
CA ALA A 363 -50.78 -18.40 -12.03
C ALA A 363 -52.06 -18.88 -11.26
N PRO A 364 -52.40 -18.49 -10.00
CA PRO A 364 -52.28 -17.17 -9.34
C PRO A 364 -51.62 -17.28 -7.92
N GLY A 365 -51.21 -16.26 -7.16
CA GLY A 365 -51.70 -14.90 -6.92
C GLY A 365 -52.04 -14.78 -5.42
N ALA A 366 -51.39 -13.88 -4.66
CA ALA A 366 -51.88 -13.37 -3.36
C ALA A 366 -51.06 -12.16 -2.85
N SER A 367 -51.76 -11.02 -2.71
CA SER A 367 -51.71 -9.99 -1.65
C SER A 367 -50.43 -9.85 -0.80
N GLY A 368 -49.79 -8.69 -0.64
CA GLY A 368 -50.39 -7.37 -0.43
C GLY A 368 -50.75 -7.15 1.04
N VAL A 369 -49.77 -6.83 1.90
CA VAL A 369 -50.01 -6.22 3.22
C VAL A 369 -48.93 -5.19 3.51
N SER A 370 -49.38 -3.93 3.55
CA SER A 370 -48.73 -2.76 4.11
C SER A 370 -48.66 -2.87 5.64
N GLY A 371 -47.49 -2.63 6.24
CA GLY A 371 -47.30 -2.60 7.69
C GLY A 371 -46.29 -1.52 8.08
N ALA A 372 -46.73 -0.60 8.91
CA ALA A 372 -46.14 0.69 9.21
C ALA A 372 -44.84 0.64 10.04
N SER A 373 -43.98 1.62 9.74
CA SER A 373 -43.06 2.36 10.61
C SER A 373 -43.02 2.02 12.11
N GLY A 374 -41.83 1.64 12.57
CA GLY A 374 -41.43 1.64 13.98
C GLY A 374 -39.91 1.77 14.10
N THR A 375 -39.40 3.00 14.02
CA THR A 375 -37.98 3.33 14.28
C THR A 375 -37.74 3.32 15.78
N ALA A 376 -37.17 2.23 16.30
CA ALA A 376 -36.54 2.20 17.62
C ALA A 376 -35.03 2.31 17.44
N GLY A 377 -34.47 3.43 17.88
CA GLY A 377 -33.03 3.70 17.86
C GLY A 377 -32.26 2.77 18.79
N GLY A 378 -31.25 2.10 18.21
CA GLY A 378 -30.16 1.47 18.93
C GLY A 378 -28.87 2.30 18.81
N PRO A 379 -27.94 2.18 19.77
CA PRO A 379 -26.82 3.11 19.92
C PRO A 379 -25.79 2.93 18.81
N GLY A 380 -25.37 4.05 18.23
CA GLY A 380 -24.43 4.11 17.12
C GLY A 380 -23.05 3.55 17.46
N THR A 381 -22.50 2.78 16.53
CA THR A 381 -21.08 2.47 16.40
C THR A 381 -20.36 3.62 15.66
N PRO A 382 -19.06 3.84 15.90
CA PRO A 382 -18.26 4.78 15.11
C PRO A 382 -17.83 4.08 13.80
N GLY A 383 -18.78 3.89 12.89
CA GLY A 383 -18.43 3.79 11.48
C GLY A 383 -17.95 5.17 11.02
N MET A 384 -16.87 5.23 10.22
CA MET A 384 -16.50 6.47 9.53
C MET A 384 -17.77 7.05 8.90
N PRO A 385 -18.24 8.24 9.32
CA PRO A 385 -19.43 8.83 8.73
C PRO A 385 -19.12 9.08 7.26
N ASP A 386 -20.12 8.91 6.38
CA ASP A 386 -20.03 9.31 4.99
C ASP A 386 -19.51 10.74 4.89
N GLU A 387 -18.21 10.89 4.65
CA GLU A 387 -17.61 12.21 4.55
C GLU A 387 -18.19 12.88 3.29
N PRO A 388 -18.67 14.13 3.40
CA PRO A 388 -19.33 14.80 2.31
C PRO A 388 -18.41 15.00 1.11
N VAL A 389 -18.99 14.88 -0.09
CA VAL A 389 -18.33 15.09 -1.38
C VAL A 389 -17.53 16.40 -1.36
N GLY A 390 -16.29 16.35 -1.86
CA GLY A 390 -15.39 17.52 -1.91
C GLY A 390 -14.39 17.63 -0.76
N ARG A 391 -14.51 16.87 0.33
CA ARG A 391 -13.48 16.82 1.39
C ARG A 391 -12.28 15.97 1.00
N CYS A 392 -11.13 16.31 1.57
CA CYS A 392 -9.88 15.56 1.40
C CYS A 392 -9.97 14.20 2.10
N MET A 393 -9.86 13.10 1.34
CA MET A 393 -9.91 11.73 1.89
C MET A 393 -8.78 11.40 2.87
N LEU A 394 -7.69 12.19 2.86
CA LEU A 394 -6.56 12.04 3.80
C LEU A 394 -6.49 13.22 4.78
N PHE A 395 -7.62 13.83 5.13
CA PHE A 395 -7.65 15.02 5.98
C PHE A 395 -6.93 14.83 7.33
N ALA A 396 -7.14 13.70 8.00
CA ALA A 396 -6.49 13.40 9.27
C ALA A 396 -4.97 13.17 9.14
N ARG A 397 -4.52 12.81 7.92
CA ARG A 397 -3.13 12.50 7.58
C ARG A 397 -2.48 13.56 6.69
N ARG A 398 -2.98 14.80 6.76
CA ARG A 398 -2.43 15.94 6.01
C ARG A 398 -0.95 16.19 6.38
N PRO A 399 -0.07 16.42 5.39
CA PRO A 399 1.32 16.84 5.62
C PRO A 399 1.43 18.09 6.50
N LEU A 400 2.59 18.30 7.11
CA LEU A 400 2.82 19.44 8.02
C LEU A 400 2.67 20.77 7.28
N ARG A 401 3.16 20.84 6.03
CA ARG A 401 2.98 22.01 5.14
C ARG A 401 1.51 22.35 4.89
N CYS A 402 0.65 21.36 4.76
CA CYS A 402 -0.79 21.59 4.61
C CYS A 402 -1.40 22.17 5.88
N ARG A 403 -0.96 21.72 7.06
CA ARG A 403 -1.45 22.21 8.37
C ARG A 403 -1.00 23.65 8.64
N LEU A 404 0.25 23.98 8.31
CA LEU A 404 0.76 25.34 8.47
C LEU A 404 0.11 26.34 7.50
N SER A 405 -0.37 25.87 6.35
CA SER A 405 -1.13 26.69 5.41
C SER A 405 -2.50 27.13 5.96
N ASP A 406 -2.99 26.49 7.02
CA ASP A 406 -4.21 26.89 7.72
C ASP A 406 -3.97 28.15 8.59
N ILE A 407 -2.71 28.49 8.87
CA ILE A 407 -2.36 29.66 9.69
C ILE A 407 -2.50 30.93 8.84
N PRO A 408 -3.33 31.90 9.25
CA PRO A 408 -3.41 33.17 8.55
C PRO A 408 -2.05 33.89 8.62
N SER A 409 -1.64 34.50 7.50
CA SER A 409 -0.45 35.33 7.43
C SER A 409 -0.68 36.62 8.23
N SER A 410 -0.61 36.56 9.57
CA SER A 410 -0.64 37.74 10.42
C SER A 410 0.73 38.42 10.30
N THR A 411 0.89 39.27 9.30
CA THR A 411 2.01 40.19 9.22
C THR A 411 1.90 41.18 10.39
N GLY A 412 3.02 41.41 11.09
CA GLY A 412 3.09 42.50 12.07
C GLY A 412 2.86 43.86 11.40
N PRO A 413 2.78 44.96 12.16
CA PRO A 413 2.50 46.31 11.64
C PRO A 413 3.42 46.76 10.49
N CYS A 414 4.58 46.13 10.35
CA CYS A 414 5.61 46.45 9.37
C CYS A 414 5.72 45.46 8.20
N GLY A 415 4.87 44.43 8.08
CA GLY A 415 4.86 43.54 6.91
C GLY A 415 6.06 42.58 6.71
N ASP A 416 7.22 42.86 7.31
CA ASP A 416 8.50 42.25 6.93
C ASP A 416 8.98 41.08 7.80
N GLY A 417 8.15 40.58 8.72
CA GLY A 417 8.50 39.47 9.61
C GLY A 417 8.00 38.10 9.13
N PRO A 418 8.71 37.00 9.44
CA PRO A 418 8.26 35.66 9.09
C PRO A 418 6.89 35.38 9.70
N SER A 419 6.01 34.77 8.90
CA SER A 419 4.70 34.33 9.34
C SER A 419 4.80 33.39 10.55
N ALA A 420 3.75 33.29 11.35
CA ALA A 420 3.73 32.35 12.49
C ALA A 420 4.00 30.90 12.04
N GLY A 421 3.57 30.52 10.84
CA GLY A 421 3.87 29.22 10.25
C GLY A 421 5.35 29.03 9.90
N GLU A 422 6.03 30.06 9.39
CA GLU A 422 7.47 30.01 9.11
C GLU A 422 8.31 29.92 10.38
N ARG A 423 7.93 30.66 11.44
CA ARG A 423 8.61 30.54 12.74
C ARG A 423 8.50 29.13 13.32
N LEU A 424 7.28 28.57 13.33
CA LEU A 424 7.06 27.20 13.78
C LEU A 424 7.82 26.17 12.93
N TRP A 425 7.98 26.42 11.63
CA TRP A 425 8.77 25.54 10.76
C TRP A 425 10.23 25.47 11.22
N VAL A 426 10.87 26.63 11.37
CA VAL A 426 12.28 26.73 11.76
C VAL A 426 12.50 26.21 13.19
N GLU A 427 11.66 26.64 14.15
CA GLU A 427 11.86 26.34 15.56
C GLU A 427 11.52 24.89 15.95
N MET A 428 10.56 24.26 15.27
CA MET A 428 10.01 22.98 15.72
C MET A 428 10.11 21.85 14.68
N LEU A 429 10.18 22.16 13.38
CA LEU A 429 10.02 21.14 12.34
C LEU A 429 11.29 20.86 11.54
N GLU A 430 12.11 21.87 11.25
CA GLU A 430 13.24 21.74 10.33
C GLU A 430 14.22 20.63 10.75
N GLN A 431 14.81 20.73 11.95
CA GLN A 431 15.75 19.74 12.46
C GLN A 431 15.13 18.35 12.65
N PRO A 432 13.94 18.18 13.28
CA PRO A 432 13.31 16.87 13.39
C PRO A 432 12.97 16.23 12.04
N LEU A 433 12.53 17.01 11.04
CA LEU A 433 12.22 16.48 9.71
C LEU A 433 13.47 16.06 8.94
N GLU A 434 14.58 16.75 9.13
CA GLU A 434 15.87 16.38 8.56
C GLU A 434 16.35 15.04 9.13
N ASP A 435 16.38 14.89 10.47
CA ASP A 435 16.78 13.64 11.14
C ASP A 435 15.89 12.46 10.72
N LEU A 436 14.57 12.64 10.77
CA LEU A 436 13.62 11.61 10.38
C LEU A 436 13.75 11.24 8.89
N SER A 437 14.03 12.21 8.01
CA SER A 437 14.22 11.94 6.59
C SER A 437 15.52 11.18 6.33
N ARG A 438 16.61 11.50 7.03
CA ARG A 438 17.88 10.76 6.94
C ARG A 438 17.69 9.31 7.41
N ARG A 439 17.03 9.11 8.55
CA ARG A 439 16.70 7.77 9.07
C ARG A 439 15.74 6.99 8.17
N THR A 440 14.78 7.67 7.54
CA THR A 440 13.90 7.08 6.52
C THR A 440 14.73 6.59 5.33
N PHE A 441 15.70 7.40 4.88
CA PHE A 441 16.62 7.01 3.82
C PHE A 441 17.45 5.78 4.22
N THR A 442 18.05 5.79 5.42
CA THR A 442 18.85 4.67 5.94
C THR A 442 18.05 3.38 6.03
N ALA A 443 16.79 3.45 6.47
CA ALA A 443 15.90 2.29 6.50
C ALA A 443 15.56 1.74 5.11
N LEU A 444 15.52 2.59 4.07
CA LEU A 444 15.26 2.20 2.69
C LEU A 444 16.51 1.70 1.95
N ALA A 445 17.65 2.36 2.16
CA ALA A 445 18.89 2.15 1.42
C ALA A 445 19.85 1.17 2.11
N GLY A 446 19.73 0.99 3.43
CA GLY A 446 20.68 0.26 4.26
C GLY A 446 21.98 1.01 4.56
N CYS A 447 22.08 2.28 4.17
CA CYS A 447 23.22 3.16 4.44
C CYS A 447 22.79 4.62 4.63
N GLU A 448 23.61 5.39 5.33
CA GLU A 448 23.37 6.83 5.54
C GLU A 448 23.53 7.61 4.22
N PRO A 449 22.67 8.61 3.96
CA PRO A 449 22.77 9.45 2.77
C PRO A 449 23.97 10.41 2.88
N SER A 450 24.74 10.53 1.79
CA SER A 450 25.89 11.44 1.70
C SER A 450 25.50 12.92 1.55
N GLU A 451 24.30 13.17 1.03
CA GLU A 451 23.69 14.49 0.82
C GLU A 451 22.33 14.56 1.54
N ASP A 452 21.66 15.71 1.49
CA ASP A 452 20.33 15.83 2.05
C ASP A 452 19.32 14.96 1.28
N PRO A 453 18.41 14.25 1.99
CA PRO A 453 17.39 13.45 1.33
C PRO A 453 16.52 14.29 0.38
N PRO A 454 16.12 13.75 -0.78
CA PRO A 454 15.28 14.46 -1.74
C PRO A 454 13.91 14.81 -1.14
N CYS A 455 13.36 15.94 -1.61
CA CYS A 455 11.99 16.37 -1.31
C CYS A 455 11.11 16.22 -2.56
N PHE A 456 9.78 16.16 -2.36
CA PHE A 456 8.84 15.75 -3.41
C PHE A 456 7.62 16.65 -3.47
N PRO A 457 7.16 17.05 -4.67
CA PRO A 457 5.84 17.63 -4.83
C PRO A 457 4.76 16.63 -4.39
N LEU A 458 3.75 17.10 -3.67
CA LEU A 458 2.63 16.28 -3.19
C LEU A 458 2.00 15.34 -4.26
N PRO A 459 1.76 15.78 -5.52
CA PRO A 459 1.20 14.90 -6.55
C PRO A 459 2.14 13.76 -6.97
N GLU A 460 3.46 13.95 -6.86
CA GLU A 460 4.44 12.90 -7.18
C GLU A 460 4.45 11.82 -6.09
N VAL A 461 4.20 12.20 -4.84
CA VAL A 461 4.03 11.24 -3.74
C VAL A 461 2.76 10.43 -3.95
N LEU A 462 1.63 11.10 -4.15
CA LEU A 462 0.32 10.45 -4.31
C LEU A 462 0.19 9.60 -5.58
N SER A 463 0.93 9.94 -6.63
CA SER A 463 1.01 9.12 -7.86
C SER A 463 2.02 7.97 -7.78
N GLY A 464 2.79 7.87 -6.68
CA GLY A 464 3.85 6.87 -6.51
C GLY A 464 5.14 7.17 -7.29
N ARG A 465 5.22 8.27 -8.03
CA ARG A 465 6.38 8.64 -8.84
C ARG A 465 7.61 8.96 -8.00
N TYR A 466 7.42 9.44 -6.76
CA TYR A 466 8.51 9.74 -5.83
C TYR A 466 9.45 8.52 -5.60
N VAL A 467 8.91 7.30 -5.69
CA VAL A 467 9.65 6.05 -5.56
C VAL A 467 10.79 5.97 -6.59
N GLN A 468 10.56 6.39 -7.83
CA GLN A 468 11.59 6.41 -8.87
C GLN A 468 12.75 7.32 -8.48
N THR A 469 12.45 8.52 -7.96
CA THR A 469 13.46 9.48 -7.51
C THR A 469 14.25 8.94 -6.32
N VAL A 470 13.59 8.30 -5.36
CA VAL A 470 14.25 7.62 -4.22
C VAL A 470 15.17 6.51 -4.72
N PHE A 471 14.71 5.64 -5.63
CA PHE A 471 15.54 4.58 -6.20
C PHE A 471 16.75 5.14 -6.95
N HIS A 472 16.60 6.24 -7.70
CA HIS A 472 17.72 6.89 -8.36
C HIS A 472 18.73 7.43 -7.35
N ALA A 473 18.27 8.07 -6.26
CA ALA A 473 19.16 8.54 -5.20
C ALA A 473 19.94 7.38 -4.57
N ILE A 474 19.27 6.28 -4.23
CA ILE A 474 19.91 5.06 -3.68
C ILE A 474 20.91 4.48 -4.69
N ALA A 475 20.52 4.35 -5.96
CA ALA A 475 21.36 3.78 -7.00
C ALA A 475 22.62 4.62 -7.27
N CYS A 476 22.53 5.95 -7.18
CA CYS A 476 23.70 6.83 -7.29
C CYS A 476 24.70 6.62 -6.15
N LEU A 477 24.23 6.38 -4.92
CA LEU A 477 25.10 6.08 -3.78
C LEU A 477 25.77 4.70 -3.86
N LEU A 478 25.11 3.73 -4.48
CA LEU A 478 25.64 2.37 -4.65
C LEU A 478 26.63 2.24 -5.81
N ARG A 479 26.87 3.29 -6.61
CA ARG A 479 27.91 3.27 -7.64
C ARG A 479 29.28 3.33 -6.94
N PRO A 480 30.15 2.33 -7.12
CA PRO A 480 31.52 2.44 -6.64
C PRO A 480 32.15 3.68 -7.29
N THR A 481 32.74 4.55 -6.49
CA THR A 481 33.53 5.68 -6.95
C THR A 481 34.63 5.15 -7.85
N ALA A 482 34.44 5.23 -9.17
CA ALA A 482 35.52 5.03 -10.10
C ALA A 482 36.48 6.22 -9.95
N ASN A 483 37.71 5.90 -9.52
CA ASN A 483 38.94 6.69 -9.51
C ASN A 483 39.28 7.47 -8.23
N GLY A 484 40.41 7.02 -7.64
CA GLY A 484 41.17 7.77 -6.64
C GLY A 484 42.40 6.99 -6.19
N ASN A 485 43.30 6.63 -7.11
CA ASN A 485 44.74 6.47 -6.88
C ASN A 485 45.43 5.90 -8.12
N ASP A 486 45.94 6.77 -8.99
CA ASP A 486 47.10 6.50 -9.86
C ASP A 486 47.77 7.86 -10.15
N ALA A 487 48.36 8.41 -9.11
CA ALA A 487 49.32 9.51 -9.21
C ALA A 487 50.32 9.35 -8.07
N ASN A 488 51.10 8.26 -8.10
CA ASN A 488 52.36 8.23 -7.40
C ASN A 488 53.45 8.19 -8.45
N GLY A 489 54.07 9.36 -8.65
CA GLY A 489 55.31 9.46 -9.40
C GLY A 489 56.39 8.71 -8.64
N ASP A 490 56.99 7.73 -9.30
CA ASP A 490 58.26 7.17 -8.87
C ASP A 490 59.31 7.54 -9.91
N ASN A 491 60.30 8.29 -9.45
CA ASN A 491 61.42 8.81 -10.21
C ASN A 491 62.62 7.92 -9.89
N GLY A 492 63.13 7.16 -10.86
CA GLY A 492 64.31 6.32 -10.64
C GLY A 492 64.81 5.70 -11.95
N GLY A 493 65.84 6.30 -12.53
CA GLY A 493 66.33 5.96 -13.86
C GLY A 493 67.26 4.75 -13.97
N ASN A 494 67.79 4.66 -15.19
CA ASN A 494 68.99 3.97 -15.63
C ASN A 494 68.89 2.49 -16.05
N GLY A 495 69.44 2.19 -17.22
CA GLY A 495 69.75 0.83 -17.67
C GLY A 495 69.37 0.55 -19.12
N GLY A 496 70.22 0.98 -20.06
CA GLY A 496 70.09 0.65 -21.48
C GLY A 496 70.49 -0.78 -21.86
N ASN A 497 70.34 -1.02 -23.16
CA ASN A 497 70.96 -2.04 -24.02
C ASN A 497 70.43 -3.48 -23.98
N GLY A 498 70.09 -3.98 -25.18
CA GLY A 498 70.04 -5.41 -25.45
C GLY A 498 69.06 -5.82 -26.56
N ALA A 499 69.41 -5.53 -27.82
CA ALA A 499 68.74 -6.06 -29.00
C ALA A 499 68.96 -7.58 -29.16
N ARG A 500 67.90 -8.33 -29.46
CA ARG A 500 67.76 -9.20 -30.65
C ARG A 500 66.42 -9.94 -30.65
#